data_AF-A0A433A2S5-F1
#
_entry.id   AF-A0A433A2S5-F1
#
_cell.length_a   1.000
_cell.length_b   1.000
_cell.length_c   1.000
_cell.angle_alpha   90.00
_cell.angle_beta   90.00
_cell.angle_gamma   90.00
#
_symmetry.space_group_name_H-M   'P 1'
#
loop_
_entity.id
_entity.type
_entity.pdbx_description
1 polymer ?
#
loop_
_entity_poly.entity_id
_entity_poly.type
_entity_poly.pdbx_seq_one_letter_code
_entity_poly.pdbx_strand_id
1 'polypeptide(L)'
;MNILVYSGDGTSRISISHTCSTLKALLGHSHDILQVDARTLQDDPWPETCSLLVVPGGRDLPYVRDLAGKANARIKQYVESGGRYWGICAGAYYASSSIEFEIANPAMVVRGDRELKFYPGISRGTVFPGFVYNSETGARAVGLNLNVDLLRDYYPTGAYLSVPNEIPLYYNGGGYFLEPHLHPPEDVEVLAWYAEQGDLDSGTEDPKAAVVQCRVGLGVALLVGVHPEYDSTRLDLTNPDYAPGVISTLRTNEDDRKRLVRALLARIGLEPVGYVRPSPRARSSVTTLNASVMENVVPNLTPLYLSGLDYESTRSVGAALRALGAKDPSAPGFDLVADANDTFRIGDATDKLPSMQHHHDKSLEEEHDPTKEVKTIMVCDTPGSLPTRGTTPFFDVTDFYARLRKKREAEFAGGKWFKFGSFVMYAEVVTSTQTMLDK
;
A
#
# COMPACT_ATOMS: atom_id res chain seq x y z
N MET A 1 -15.01 2.22 2.83
CA MET A 1 -14.99 1.78 1.41
C MET A 1 -13.59 1.26 1.12
N ASN A 2 -13.49 0.26 0.26
CA ASN A 2 -12.27 -0.53 0.09
C ASN A 2 -11.52 -0.13 -1.18
N ILE A 3 -10.19 -0.14 -1.14
CA ILE A 3 -9.34 -0.16 -2.32
C ILE A 3 -8.75 -1.56 -2.40
N LEU A 4 -9.03 -2.25 -3.50
CA LEU A 4 -8.61 -3.63 -3.71
C LEU A 4 -7.34 -3.62 -4.56
N VAL A 5 -6.28 -4.26 -4.07
CA VAL A 5 -5.02 -4.44 -4.80
C VAL A 5 -4.90 -5.91 -5.16
N TYR A 6 -4.91 -6.21 -6.46
CA TYR A 6 -4.68 -7.58 -6.91
C TYR A 6 -3.27 -8.03 -6.50
N SER A 7 -3.20 -9.22 -5.88
CA SER A 7 -1.99 -9.80 -5.28
C SER A 7 -1.78 -11.26 -5.66
N GLY A 8 -2.53 -11.74 -6.66
CA GLY A 8 -2.39 -13.10 -7.19
C GLY A 8 -1.16 -13.25 -8.11
N ASP A 9 -1.02 -14.44 -8.69
CA ASP A 9 0.10 -14.77 -9.56
C ASP A 9 0.25 -13.76 -10.71
N GLY A 10 1.50 -13.52 -11.07
CA GLY A 10 1.90 -12.51 -12.05
C GLY A 10 2.39 -11.23 -11.41
N THR A 11 1.84 -10.82 -10.27
CA THR A 11 2.26 -9.60 -9.58
C THR A 11 3.67 -9.74 -9.00
N SER A 12 4.42 -8.63 -8.99
CA SER A 12 5.66 -8.55 -8.22
C SER A 12 5.36 -8.17 -6.77
N ARG A 13 5.95 -8.87 -5.81
CA ARG A 13 5.83 -8.55 -4.37
C ARG A 13 6.29 -7.13 -4.07
N ILE A 14 7.36 -6.68 -4.74
CA ILE A 14 7.89 -5.32 -4.60
C ILE A 14 6.85 -4.31 -5.11
N SER A 15 6.25 -4.55 -6.29
CA SER A 15 5.21 -3.67 -6.83
C SER A 15 3.97 -3.62 -5.93
N ILE A 16 3.52 -4.74 -5.36
CA ILE A 16 2.40 -4.76 -4.39
C ILE A 16 2.74 -3.91 -3.17
N SER A 17 3.91 -4.12 -2.56
CA SER A 17 4.37 -3.39 -1.38
C SER A 17 4.41 -1.87 -1.62
N HIS A 18 4.99 -1.43 -2.75
CA HIS A 18 4.99 -0.02 -3.13
C HIS A 18 3.59 0.53 -3.39
N THR A 19 2.74 -0.24 -4.09
CA THR A 19 1.34 0.12 -4.35
C THR A 19 0.58 0.33 -3.04
N CYS A 20 0.61 -0.66 -2.15
CA CYS A 20 -0.07 -0.61 -0.86
C CYS A 20 0.45 0.52 0.02
N SER A 21 1.77 0.72 0.09
CA SER A 21 2.39 1.82 0.85
C SER A 21 1.94 3.18 0.33
N THR A 22 2.01 3.41 -0.98
CA THR A 22 1.59 4.67 -1.60
C THR A 22 0.09 4.93 -1.40
N LEU A 23 -0.76 3.92 -1.55
CA LEU A 23 -2.20 4.05 -1.33
C LEU A 23 -2.52 4.33 0.14
N LYS A 24 -1.89 3.64 1.10
CA LYS A 24 -2.06 3.92 2.54
C LYS A 24 -1.65 5.35 2.87
N ALA A 25 -0.51 5.81 2.37
CA ALA A 25 -0.02 7.17 2.56
C ALA A 25 -1.00 8.23 2.00
N LEU A 26 -1.66 7.96 0.87
CA LEU A 26 -2.52 8.95 0.21
C LEU A 26 -4.01 8.85 0.55
N LEU A 27 -4.52 7.66 0.89
CA LEU A 27 -5.97 7.37 1.00
C LEU A 27 -6.34 6.59 2.29
N GLY A 28 -5.38 6.18 3.10
CA GLY A 28 -5.61 5.41 4.33
C GLY A 28 -6.45 6.11 5.42
N HIS A 29 -6.70 7.41 5.31
CA HIS A 29 -7.64 8.11 6.22
C HIS A 29 -9.12 7.87 5.86
N SER A 30 -9.42 7.44 4.63
CA SER A 30 -10.79 7.31 4.10
C SER A 30 -11.10 5.93 3.51
N HIS A 31 -10.07 5.11 3.29
CA HIS A 31 -10.19 3.81 2.63
C HIS A 31 -9.34 2.74 3.31
N ASP A 32 -9.86 1.52 3.34
CA ASP A 32 -9.11 0.32 3.70
C ASP A 32 -8.43 -0.25 2.46
N ILE A 33 -7.13 -0.55 2.54
CA ILE A 33 -6.34 -1.07 1.42
C ILE A 33 -6.20 -2.58 1.62
N LEU A 34 -6.90 -3.35 0.79
CA LEU A 34 -7.01 -4.80 0.92
C LEU A 34 -6.33 -5.48 -0.28
N GLN A 35 -5.46 -6.45 0.01
CA GLN A 35 -4.91 -7.33 -1.02
C GLN A 35 -5.92 -8.44 -1.32
N VAL A 36 -6.17 -8.70 -2.61
CA VAL A 36 -7.13 -9.72 -3.07
C VAL A 36 -6.50 -10.62 -4.13
N ASP A 37 -6.97 -11.86 -4.23
CA ASP A 37 -6.54 -12.80 -5.26
C ASP A 37 -7.61 -12.97 -6.36
N ALA A 38 -7.34 -13.86 -7.32
CA ALA A 38 -8.26 -14.12 -8.41
C ALA A 38 -9.59 -14.73 -7.92
N ARG A 39 -9.55 -15.54 -6.85
CA ARG A 39 -10.74 -16.19 -6.30
C ARG A 39 -11.67 -15.18 -5.66
N THR A 40 -11.15 -14.25 -4.86
CA THR A 40 -11.93 -13.13 -4.32
C THR A 40 -12.56 -12.32 -5.44
N LEU A 41 -11.82 -12.00 -6.50
CA LEU A 41 -12.38 -11.24 -7.63
C LEU A 41 -13.46 -12.00 -8.40
N GLN A 42 -13.40 -13.33 -8.42
CA GLN A 42 -14.37 -14.21 -9.07
C GLN A 42 -15.63 -14.44 -8.23
N ASP A 43 -15.48 -14.67 -6.93
CA ASP A 43 -16.53 -15.30 -6.11
C ASP A 43 -17.12 -14.38 -5.03
N ASP A 44 -16.32 -13.46 -4.47
CA ASP A 44 -16.76 -12.65 -3.32
C ASP A 44 -17.60 -11.43 -3.75
N PRO A 45 -18.48 -10.89 -2.88
CA PRO A 45 -19.31 -9.70 -3.17
C PRO A 45 -18.53 -8.39 -2.99
N TRP A 46 -17.44 -8.22 -3.74
CA TRP A 46 -16.56 -7.05 -3.64
C TRP A 46 -17.02 -5.76 -4.36
N PRO A 47 -17.76 -5.78 -5.50
CA PRO A 47 -17.95 -4.56 -6.32
C PRO A 47 -18.63 -3.40 -5.59
N GLU A 48 -19.62 -3.68 -4.75
CA GLU A 48 -20.41 -2.66 -4.04
C GLU A 48 -19.62 -1.89 -2.99
N THR A 49 -18.55 -2.48 -2.47
CA THR A 49 -17.70 -1.85 -1.44
C THR A 49 -16.38 -1.32 -1.99
N CYS A 50 -16.13 -1.48 -3.29
CA CYS A 50 -14.86 -1.17 -3.93
C CYS A 50 -14.86 0.24 -4.54
N SER A 51 -14.04 1.14 -3.97
CA SER A 51 -13.80 2.48 -4.51
C SER A 51 -12.83 2.49 -5.69
N LEU A 52 -11.87 1.55 -5.70
CA LEU A 52 -10.82 1.43 -6.71
C LEU A 52 -10.29 -0.01 -6.74
N LEU A 53 -10.21 -0.61 -7.93
CA LEU A 53 -9.46 -1.85 -8.16
C LEU A 53 -8.10 -1.50 -8.79
N VAL A 54 -7.01 -1.98 -8.19
CA VAL A 54 -5.64 -1.76 -8.66
C VAL A 54 -5.03 -3.09 -9.11
N VAL A 55 -4.45 -3.11 -10.30
CA VAL A 55 -3.65 -4.23 -10.81
C VAL A 55 -2.20 -3.76 -10.98
N PRO A 56 -1.30 -4.15 -10.06
CA PRO A 56 0.10 -3.73 -10.08
C PRO A 56 0.93 -4.30 -11.22
N GLY A 57 2.19 -3.82 -11.29
CA GLY A 57 3.22 -4.36 -12.17
C GLY A 57 3.60 -5.82 -11.87
N GLY A 58 4.22 -6.47 -12.85
CA GLY A 58 4.51 -7.89 -12.80
C GLY A 58 4.62 -8.52 -14.20
N ARG A 59 4.01 -9.69 -14.38
CA ARG A 59 3.91 -10.44 -15.63
C ARG A 59 2.45 -10.57 -16.01
N ASP A 60 2.14 -10.20 -17.24
CA ASP A 60 0.77 -10.15 -17.75
C ASP A 60 0.14 -11.54 -17.99
N LEU A 61 0.90 -12.54 -18.49
CA LEU A 61 0.34 -13.85 -18.84
C LEU A 61 -0.33 -14.60 -17.67
N PRO A 62 0.21 -14.59 -16.43
CA PRO A 62 -0.51 -15.09 -15.28
C PRO A 62 -1.85 -14.40 -15.02
N TYR A 63 -1.97 -13.08 -15.25
CA TYR A 63 -3.26 -12.38 -15.15
C TYR A 63 -4.26 -12.90 -16.17
N VAL A 64 -3.82 -13.17 -17.40
CA VAL A 64 -4.65 -13.79 -18.44
C VAL A 64 -5.12 -15.16 -17.98
N ARG A 65 -4.25 -15.99 -17.43
CA ARG A 65 -4.60 -17.34 -16.94
C ARG A 65 -5.62 -17.30 -15.80
N ASP A 66 -5.42 -16.41 -14.83
CA ASP A 66 -6.14 -16.48 -13.55
C ASP A 66 -7.43 -15.65 -13.51
N LEU A 67 -7.49 -14.55 -14.26
CA LEU A 67 -8.64 -13.65 -14.26
C LEU A 67 -9.59 -13.86 -15.46
N ALA A 68 -9.22 -14.71 -16.43
CA ALA A 68 -10.02 -14.99 -17.61
C ALA A 68 -11.46 -15.43 -17.28
N GLY A 69 -12.40 -14.98 -18.12
CA GLY A 69 -13.81 -15.31 -18.01
C GLY A 69 -14.50 -14.58 -16.86
N LYS A 70 -14.82 -15.30 -15.78
CA LYS A 70 -15.71 -14.78 -14.72
C LYS A 70 -15.14 -13.56 -14.00
N ALA A 71 -13.85 -13.56 -13.67
CA ALA A 71 -13.23 -12.43 -12.96
C ALA A 71 -13.25 -11.18 -13.83
N ASN A 72 -12.77 -11.28 -15.08
CA ASN A 72 -12.79 -10.18 -16.04
C ASN A 72 -14.18 -9.65 -16.35
N ALA A 73 -15.19 -10.52 -16.49
CA ALA A 73 -16.56 -10.09 -16.68
C ALA A 73 -17.04 -9.20 -15.51
N ARG A 74 -16.70 -9.58 -14.27
CA ARG A 74 -17.05 -8.81 -13.08
C ARG A 74 -16.25 -7.52 -12.95
N ILE A 75 -14.95 -7.55 -13.25
CA ILE A 75 -14.09 -6.36 -13.26
C ILE A 75 -14.61 -5.36 -14.30
N LYS A 76 -14.92 -5.83 -15.51
CA LYS A 76 -15.47 -5.00 -16.58
C LYS A 76 -16.82 -4.40 -16.20
N GLN A 77 -17.75 -5.22 -15.70
CA GLN A 77 -19.05 -4.74 -15.22
C GLN A 77 -18.90 -3.70 -14.10
N TYR A 78 -17.98 -3.91 -13.16
CA TYR A 78 -17.69 -2.96 -12.09
C TYR A 78 -17.29 -1.59 -12.65
N VAL A 79 -16.32 -1.54 -13.57
CA VAL A 79 -15.88 -0.27 -14.17
C VAL A 79 -16.99 0.32 -15.04
N GLU A 80 -17.66 -0.46 -15.89
CA GLU A 80 -18.77 0.00 -16.73
C GLU A 80 -19.92 0.62 -15.91
N SER A 81 -20.11 0.18 -14.66
CA SER A 81 -21.14 0.66 -13.74
C SER A 81 -20.73 1.87 -12.89
N GLY A 82 -19.56 2.48 -13.14
CA GLY A 82 -19.06 3.64 -12.40
C GLY A 82 -17.84 3.37 -11.50
N GLY A 83 -17.33 2.13 -11.52
CA GLY A 83 -16.12 1.75 -10.81
C GLY A 83 -14.85 2.38 -11.40
N ARG A 84 -13.74 2.23 -10.66
CA ARG A 84 -12.44 2.79 -11.03
C ARG A 84 -11.41 1.69 -11.12
N TYR A 85 -10.60 1.71 -12.17
CA TYR A 85 -9.49 0.79 -12.36
C TYR A 85 -8.17 1.56 -12.43
N TRP A 86 -7.14 1.08 -11.75
CA TRP A 86 -5.77 1.58 -11.91
C TRP A 86 -4.83 0.43 -12.31
N GLY A 87 -4.41 0.43 -13.56
CA GLY A 87 -3.46 -0.53 -14.10
C GLY A 87 -2.06 0.07 -14.15
N ILE A 88 -1.08 -0.64 -13.62
CA ILE A 88 0.32 -0.18 -13.58
C ILE A 88 1.22 -1.19 -14.27
N CYS A 89 2.04 -0.75 -15.21
CA CYS A 89 2.95 -1.59 -16.00
C CYS A 89 2.22 -2.81 -16.57
N ALA A 90 2.49 -4.03 -16.09
CA ALA A 90 1.77 -5.25 -16.47
C ALA A 90 0.24 -5.13 -16.34
N GLY A 91 -0.27 -4.47 -15.30
CA GLY A 91 -1.71 -4.22 -15.15
C GLY A 91 -2.28 -3.20 -16.14
N ALA A 92 -1.43 -2.33 -16.69
CA ALA A 92 -1.80 -1.41 -17.78
C ALA A 92 -1.83 -2.12 -19.14
N TYR A 93 -0.83 -2.97 -19.40
CA TYR A 93 -0.84 -3.87 -20.56
C TYR A 93 -2.08 -4.77 -20.56
N TYR A 94 -2.37 -5.39 -19.42
CA TYR A 94 -3.50 -6.31 -19.24
C TYR A 94 -4.87 -5.67 -19.50
N ALA A 95 -4.99 -4.37 -19.21
CA ALA A 95 -6.21 -3.60 -19.42
C ALA A 95 -6.35 -3.03 -20.84
N SER A 96 -5.35 -3.20 -21.71
CA SER A 96 -5.39 -2.75 -23.10
C SER A 96 -6.08 -3.77 -24.00
N SER A 97 -6.46 -3.42 -25.23
CA SER A 97 -7.17 -4.36 -26.10
C SER A 97 -6.28 -5.51 -26.56
N SER A 98 -5.01 -5.19 -26.76
CA SER A 98 -3.93 -6.15 -27.04
C SER A 98 -2.59 -5.60 -26.53
N ILE A 99 -1.62 -6.51 -26.41
CA ILE A 99 -0.24 -6.21 -26.03
C ILE A 99 0.74 -6.58 -27.15
N GLU A 100 1.80 -5.79 -27.27
CA GLU A 100 3.03 -6.15 -27.98
C GLU A 100 4.23 -5.87 -27.08
N PHE A 101 4.75 -6.93 -26.43
CA PHE A 101 5.88 -6.83 -25.51
C PHE A 101 7.09 -7.57 -26.06
N GLU A 102 8.25 -6.91 -26.11
CA GLU A 102 9.54 -7.49 -26.51
C GLU A 102 9.47 -8.28 -27.84
N ILE A 103 8.77 -7.72 -28.84
CA ILE A 103 8.44 -8.40 -30.11
C ILE A 103 9.67 -8.87 -30.90
N ALA A 104 10.80 -8.21 -30.73
CA ALA A 104 12.07 -8.54 -31.38
C ALA A 104 12.87 -9.61 -30.62
N ASN A 105 12.45 -9.98 -29.41
CA ASN A 105 13.14 -10.94 -28.55
C ASN A 105 12.31 -12.24 -28.41
N PRO A 106 12.66 -13.32 -29.13
CA PRO A 106 11.91 -14.58 -29.10
C PRO A 106 11.77 -15.21 -27.71
N ALA A 107 12.67 -14.90 -26.76
CA ALA A 107 12.62 -15.44 -25.40
C ALA A 107 11.66 -14.67 -24.47
N MET A 108 11.30 -13.45 -24.82
CA MET A 108 10.46 -12.57 -23.98
C MET A 108 9.17 -12.11 -24.66
N VAL A 109 9.00 -12.41 -25.95
CA VAL A 109 7.86 -11.93 -26.74
C VAL A 109 6.52 -12.31 -26.12
N VAL A 110 5.66 -11.32 -25.92
CA VAL A 110 4.25 -11.52 -25.58
C VAL A 110 3.39 -10.73 -26.56
N ARG A 111 2.48 -11.42 -27.24
CA ARG A 111 1.49 -10.83 -28.13
C ARG A 111 0.13 -11.48 -27.91
N GLY A 112 -0.92 -10.67 -27.95
CA GLY A 112 -2.29 -11.18 -28.00
C GLY A 112 -3.30 -10.23 -27.40
N ASP A 113 -4.56 -10.63 -27.51
CA ASP A 113 -5.70 -9.84 -27.03
C ASP A 113 -5.89 -9.98 -25.51
N ARG A 114 -6.47 -8.97 -24.87
CA ARG A 114 -6.92 -9.05 -23.47
C ARG A 114 -8.42 -8.83 -23.37
N GLU A 115 -9.04 -9.40 -22.35
CA GLU A 115 -10.51 -9.40 -22.21
C GLU A 115 -11.06 -8.06 -21.70
N LEU A 116 -10.29 -7.33 -20.88
CA LEU A 116 -10.74 -6.07 -20.26
C LEU A 116 -10.97 -4.97 -21.30
N LYS A 117 -10.00 -4.74 -22.19
CA LYS A 117 -10.08 -3.76 -23.31
C LYS A 117 -10.48 -2.35 -22.88
N PHE A 118 -10.04 -1.90 -21.70
CA PHE A 118 -10.30 -0.56 -21.21
C PHE A 118 -9.59 0.50 -22.06
N TYR A 119 -8.33 0.26 -22.42
CA TYR A 119 -7.73 0.98 -23.54
C TYR A 119 -8.06 0.24 -24.83
N PRO A 120 -8.71 0.88 -25.83
CA PRO A 120 -9.16 0.21 -27.04
C PRO A 120 -8.02 -0.15 -28.01
N GLY A 121 -6.82 0.42 -27.83
CA GLY A 121 -5.65 0.20 -28.68
C GLY A 121 -4.62 -0.79 -28.13
N ILE A 122 -3.47 -0.82 -28.80
CA ILE A 122 -2.32 -1.66 -28.44
C ILE A 122 -1.52 -0.96 -27.33
N SER A 123 -1.17 -1.68 -26.28
CA SER A 123 -0.08 -1.28 -25.40
C SER A 123 1.21 -1.99 -25.81
N ARG A 124 2.22 -1.21 -26.19
CA ARG A 124 3.48 -1.72 -26.75
C ARG A 124 4.63 -1.44 -25.79
N GLY A 125 5.52 -2.40 -25.64
CA GLY A 125 6.80 -2.18 -24.98
C GLY A 125 7.79 -3.32 -25.20
N THR A 126 8.87 -3.37 -24.44
CA THR A 126 9.31 -2.32 -23.52
C THR A 126 9.64 -1.03 -24.27
N VAL A 127 9.34 0.15 -23.70
CA VAL A 127 9.68 1.45 -24.33
C VAL A 127 11.18 1.60 -24.53
N PHE A 128 11.97 1.12 -23.57
CA PHE A 128 13.42 1.19 -23.56
C PHE A 128 14.05 -0.20 -23.41
N PRO A 129 15.14 -0.51 -24.13
CA PRO A 129 15.76 -1.83 -24.13
C PRO A 129 16.51 -2.14 -22.82
N GLY A 130 16.79 -3.42 -22.64
CA GLY A 130 17.63 -3.92 -21.54
C GLY A 130 16.86 -4.51 -20.36
N PHE A 131 15.53 -4.62 -20.45
CA PHE A 131 14.72 -5.27 -19.43
C PHE A 131 15.09 -6.75 -19.25
N VAL A 132 15.18 -7.19 -17.99
CA VAL A 132 15.38 -8.59 -17.62
C VAL A 132 14.48 -8.96 -16.46
N TYR A 133 13.70 -10.04 -16.62
CA TYR A 133 12.79 -10.53 -15.58
C TYR A 133 13.52 -10.87 -14.27
N ASN A 134 12.86 -10.56 -13.14
CA ASN A 134 13.33 -10.82 -11.78
C ASN A 134 14.68 -10.14 -11.45
N SER A 135 14.93 -8.98 -12.05
CA SER A 135 16.12 -8.18 -11.80
C SER A 135 15.80 -6.72 -12.05
N GLU A 136 16.66 -5.83 -11.56
CA GLU A 136 16.55 -4.38 -11.78
C GLU A 136 17.33 -3.94 -13.02
N THR A 137 17.83 -4.91 -13.81
CA THR A 137 18.56 -4.64 -15.04
C THR A 137 17.63 -3.99 -16.06
N GLY A 138 18.07 -2.85 -16.60
CA GLY A 138 17.27 -2.03 -17.50
C GLY A 138 16.34 -1.05 -16.80
N ALA A 139 16.31 -1.02 -15.47
CA ALA A 139 15.55 -0.02 -14.72
C ALA A 139 16.16 1.39 -14.88
N ARG A 140 15.29 2.41 -14.98
CA ARG A 140 15.68 3.80 -15.29
C ARG A 140 14.85 4.81 -14.51
N ALA A 141 15.38 6.03 -14.40
CA ALA A 141 14.60 7.21 -14.06
C ALA A 141 14.24 7.91 -15.38
N VAL A 142 12.99 7.79 -15.82
CA VAL A 142 12.54 8.29 -17.13
C VAL A 142 11.69 9.55 -16.95
N GLY A 143 12.00 10.59 -17.71
CA GLY A 143 11.22 11.82 -17.73
C GLY A 143 9.85 11.61 -18.36
N LEU A 144 8.79 12.09 -17.71
CA LEU A 144 7.45 12.18 -18.28
C LEU A 144 7.03 13.64 -18.44
N ASN A 145 6.69 14.03 -19.68
CA ASN A 145 6.05 15.30 -19.98
C ASN A 145 4.57 15.24 -19.59
N LEU A 146 4.12 16.15 -18.72
CA LEU A 146 2.75 16.13 -18.19
C LEU A 146 1.78 16.97 -19.03
N ASN A 147 0.55 16.49 -19.15
CA ASN A 147 -0.55 17.28 -19.68
C ASN A 147 -1.04 18.29 -18.64
N VAL A 148 -0.48 19.50 -18.69
CA VAL A 148 -0.76 20.58 -17.73
C VAL A 148 -2.24 20.93 -17.69
N ASP A 149 -2.91 21.02 -18.84
CA ASP A 149 -4.31 21.43 -18.91
C ASP A 149 -5.24 20.44 -18.21
N LEU A 150 -4.97 19.14 -18.33
CA LEU A 150 -5.76 18.09 -17.69
C LEU A 150 -5.43 17.89 -16.20
N LEU A 151 -4.23 18.26 -15.75
CA LEU A 151 -3.78 18.00 -14.38
C LEU A 151 -3.84 19.23 -13.46
N ARG A 152 -3.93 20.44 -14.01
CA ARG A 152 -3.87 21.71 -13.25
C ARG A 152 -4.82 21.75 -12.05
N ASP A 153 -6.06 21.30 -12.21
CA ASP A 153 -7.09 21.41 -11.17
C ASP A 153 -6.88 20.40 -10.02
N TYR A 154 -5.98 19.44 -10.19
CA TYR A 154 -5.64 18.41 -9.21
C TYR A 154 -4.30 18.67 -8.48
N TYR A 155 -3.56 19.69 -8.93
CA TYR A 155 -2.34 20.21 -8.31
C TYR A 155 -2.64 21.33 -7.30
N PRO A 156 -1.74 21.60 -6.33
CA PRO A 156 -1.96 22.66 -5.37
C PRO A 156 -1.92 24.04 -6.04
N THR A 157 -2.84 24.92 -5.68
CA THR A 157 -2.92 26.29 -6.22
C THR A 157 -2.09 27.27 -5.39
N GLY A 158 -1.26 28.09 -6.05
CA GLY A 158 -0.44 29.13 -5.40
C GLY A 158 0.64 29.71 -6.31
N ALA A 159 1.21 30.87 -5.92
CA ALA A 159 2.14 31.65 -6.75
C ALA A 159 3.43 30.93 -7.18
N TYR A 160 3.73 29.75 -6.62
CA TYR A 160 4.93 28.96 -6.88
C TYR A 160 4.63 27.47 -7.09
N LEU A 161 3.37 27.11 -7.34
CA LEU A 161 2.94 25.71 -7.48
C LEU A 161 2.21 25.57 -8.81
N SER A 162 2.86 24.91 -9.76
CA SER A 162 2.31 24.54 -11.06
C SER A 162 2.52 23.06 -11.31
N VAL A 163 1.76 22.49 -12.24
CA VAL A 163 2.10 21.18 -12.81
C VAL A 163 3.52 21.29 -13.38
N PRO A 164 4.48 20.45 -12.95
CA PRO A 164 5.81 20.46 -13.53
C PRO A 164 5.73 20.00 -14.99
N ASN A 165 6.56 20.59 -15.85
CA ASN A 165 6.58 20.23 -17.27
C ASN A 165 7.02 18.77 -17.45
N GLU A 166 8.01 18.34 -16.67
CA GLU A 166 8.60 17.02 -16.71
C GLU A 166 8.81 16.48 -15.29
N ILE A 167 8.53 15.19 -15.06
CA ILE A 167 8.87 14.50 -13.81
C ILE A 167 9.60 13.20 -14.14
N PRO A 168 10.79 12.94 -13.56
CA PRO A 168 11.44 11.64 -13.67
C PRO A 168 10.78 10.62 -12.74
N LEU A 169 10.40 9.47 -13.29
CA LEU A 169 9.72 8.38 -12.58
C LEU A 169 10.44 7.05 -12.77
N TYR A 170 10.22 6.12 -11.83
CA TYR A 170 10.80 4.79 -11.93
C TYR A 170 10.20 4.03 -13.11
N TYR A 171 11.06 3.43 -13.93
CA TYR A 171 10.70 2.62 -15.08
C TYR A 171 11.42 1.28 -15.00
N ASN A 172 10.69 0.18 -15.18
CA ASN A 172 11.25 -1.14 -15.39
C ASN A 172 10.29 -1.98 -16.24
N GLY A 173 10.62 -2.19 -17.52
CA GLY A 173 9.80 -3.01 -18.44
C GLY A 173 8.47 -2.39 -18.90
N GLY A 174 8.26 -1.11 -18.62
CA GLY A 174 7.03 -0.39 -18.92
C GLY A 174 6.73 -0.20 -20.42
N GLY A 175 5.45 -0.02 -20.73
CA GLY A 175 4.93 0.18 -22.09
C GLY A 175 4.46 1.60 -22.38
N TYR A 176 3.96 1.81 -23.59
CA TYR A 176 3.24 3.00 -24.02
C TYR A 176 1.96 2.61 -24.75
N PHE A 177 1.03 3.55 -24.87
CA PHE A 177 -0.26 3.36 -25.54
C PHE A 177 -0.16 3.87 -26.98
N LEU A 178 -0.39 2.99 -27.96
CA LEU A 178 -0.19 3.27 -29.37
C LEU A 178 -1.39 4.03 -29.96
N GLU A 179 -1.14 5.15 -30.63
CA GLU A 179 -2.15 5.92 -31.38
C GLU A 179 -3.39 6.36 -30.55
N PRO A 180 -3.23 6.90 -29.32
CA PRO A 180 -4.38 7.34 -28.52
C PRO A 180 -5.21 8.43 -29.21
N HIS A 181 -4.61 9.19 -30.14
CA HIS A 181 -5.26 10.23 -30.93
C HIS A 181 -6.28 9.71 -31.95
N LEU A 182 -6.26 8.41 -32.26
CA LEU A 182 -7.27 7.76 -33.12
C LEU A 182 -8.58 7.46 -32.39
N HIS A 183 -8.61 7.66 -31.07
CA HIS A 183 -9.79 7.49 -30.24
C HIS A 183 -10.40 8.84 -29.87
N PRO A 184 -11.72 8.92 -29.66
CA PRO A 184 -12.37 10.16 -29.22
C PRO A 184 -11.74 10.69 -27.92
N PRO A 185 -11.45 12.00 -27.79
CA PRO A 185 -10.88 12.57 -26.57
C PRO A 185 -11.74 12.36 -25.32
N GLU A 186 -13.06 12.19 -25.48
CA GLU A 186 -13.97 11.84 -24.38
C GLU A 186 -13.82 10.41 -23.86
N ASP A 187 -13.26 9.52 -24.70
CA ASP A 187 -13.03 8.11 -24.42
C ASP A 187 -11.61 7.86 -23.94
N VAL A 188 -10.61 8.54 -24.53
CA VAL A 188 -9.18 8.38 -24.20
C VAL A 188 -8.52 9.75 -24.09
N GLU A 189 -8.02 10.07 -22.90
CA GLU A 189 -7.21 11.26 -22.62
C GLU A 189 -5.78 10.87 -22.26
N VAL A 190 -4.78 11.50 -22.89
CA VAL A 190 -3.38 11.30 -22.54
C VAL A 190 -2.97 12.31 -21.46
N LEU A 191 -2.53 11.79 -20.31
CA LEU A 191 -2.13 12.60 -19.14
C LEU A 191 -0.62 12.84 -19.08
N ALA A 192 0.18 11.98 -19.71
CA ALA A 192 1.62 12.16 -19.81
C ALA A 192 2.22 11.37 -20.98
N TRP A 193 3.35 11.86 -21.48
CA TRP A 193 4.16 11.24 -22.53
C TRP A 193 5.58 11.00 -22.04
N TYR A 194 6.26 9.97 -22.55
CA TYR A 194 7.70 9.83 -22.35
C TYR A 194 8.41 11.04 -22.96
N ALA A 195 9.29 11.69 -22.18
CA ALA A 195 10.05 12.85 -22.63
C ALA A 195 11.12 12.45 -23.66
N GLU A 196 11.71 11.27 -23.48
CA GLU A 196 12.64 10.67 -24.43
C GLU A 196 11.88 9.86 -25.50
N GLN A 197 12.28 10.01 -26.76
CA GLN A 197 11.85 9.09 -27.82
C GLN A 197 12.53 7.74 -27.56
N GLY A 198 11.82 6.79 -26.94
CA GLY A 198 12.39 5.46 -26.66
C GLY A 198 12.84 4.74 -27.95
N ASP A 199 13.69 3.72 -27.83
CA ASP A 199 14.42 3.11 -28.97
C ASP A 199 13.57 2.23 -29.91
N LEU A 200 12.30 2.00 -29.58
CA LEU A 200 11.39 1.28 -30.49
C LEU A 200 11.01 2.17 -31.68
N ASP A 201 11.48 1.75 -32.85
CA ASP A 201 11.23 2.27 -34.19
C ASP A 201 9.74 2.08 -34.57
N SER A 202 8.84 2.90 -34.00
CA SER A 202 7.40 2.77 -34.21
C SER A 202 6.93 3.27 -35.59
N GLY A 203 7.82 3.80 -36.43
CA GLY A 203 7.47 4.37 -37.73
C GLY A 203 6.57 5.62 -37.67
N THR A 204 6.14 6.02 -36.46
CA THR A 204 5.31 7.18 -36.18
C THR A 204 6.10 8.17 -35.32
N GLU A 205 6.20 9.43 -35.75
CA GLU A 205 6.85 10.54 -35.01
C GLU A 205 6.06 10.97 -33.75
N ASP A 206 4.94 10.31 -33.45
CA ASP A 206 4.05 10.71 -32.36
C ASP A 206 4.67 10.50 -30.97
N PRO A 207 4.41 11.41 -30.01
CA PRO A 207 4.84 11.25 -28.63
C PRO A 207 4.29 9.96 -28.00
N LYS A 208 5.17 9.17 -27.37
CA LYS A 208 4.80 7.90 -26.72
C LYS A 208 3.98 8.18 -25.46
N ALA A 209 2.68 7.89 -25.50
CA ALA A 209 1.78 8.09 -24.35
C ALA A 209 2.13 7.13 -23.21
N ALA A 210 2.53 7.67 -22.06
CA ALA A 210 2.94 6.92 -20.88
C ALA A 210 1.79 6.72 -19.88
N VAL A 211 0.84 7.66 -19.84
CA VAL A 211 -0.32 7.63 -18.94
C VAL A 211 -1.57 7.99 -19.73
N VAL A 212 -2.56 7.11 -19.73
CA VAL A 212 -3.88 7.37 -20.33
C VAL A 212 -4.99 7.19 -19.30
N GLN A 213 -6.03 8.01 -19.43
CA GLN A 213 -7.31 7.82 -18.77
C GLN A 213 -8.31 7.38 -19.84
N CYS A 214 -8.97 6.25 -19.61
CA CYS A 214 -9.98 5.71 -20.50
C CYS A 214 -11.36 5.75 -19.82
N ARG A 215 -12.36 6.33 -20.48
CA ARG A 215 -13.75 6.23 -20.06
C ARG A 215 -14.28 4.86 -20.43
N VAL A 216 -14.89 4.17 -19.46
CA VAL A 216 -15.42 2.81 -19.65
C VAL A 216 -16.82 2.76 -19.06
N GLY A 217 -17.84 2.85 -19.91
CA GLY A 217 -19.22 3.02 -19.46
C GLY A 217 -19.37 4.27 -18.60
N LEU A 218 -19.82 4.10 -17.37
CA LEU A 218 -19.94 5.18 -16.37
C LEU A 218 -18.66 5.38 -15.54
N GLY A 219 -17.69 4.48 -15.63
CA GLY A 219 -16.47 4.51 -14.84
C GLY A 219 -15.24 4.91 -15.65
N VAL A 220 -14.08 4.65 -15.04
CA VAL A 220 -12.79 5.11 -15.55
C VAL A 220 -11.68 4.11 -15.30
N ALA A 221 -10.80 3.93 -16.28
CA ALA A 221 -9.57 3.19 -16.16
C ALA A 221 -8.38 4.15 -16.32
N LEU A 222 -7.54 4.28 -15.29
CA LEU A 222 -6.26 4.96 -15.34
C LEU A 222 -5.17 3.92 -15.61
N LEU A 223 -4.47 4.05 -16.73
CA LEU A 223 -3.43 3.10 -17.13
C LEU A 223 -2.09 3.80 -17.22
N VAL A 224 -1.08 3.23 -16.56
CA VAL A 224 0.26 3.83 -16.43
C VAL A 224 1.34 2.85 -16.88
N GLY A 225 2.16 3.25 -17.83
CA GLY A 225 3.27 2.45 -18.34
C GLY A 225 4.49 2.43 -17.42
N VAL A 226 4.70 3.49 -16.63
CA VAL A 226 5.79 3.60 -15.63
C VAL A 226 5.32 3.15 -14.24
N HIS A 227 6.16 3.32 -13.22
CA HIS A 227 5.88 2.93 -11.84
C HIS A 227 5.81 4.15 -10.90
N PRO A 228 4.75 4.98 -10.98
CA PRO A 228 4.63 6.15 -10.12
C PRO A 228 4.37 5.77 -8.65
N GLU A 229 3.96 4.53 -8.37
CA GLU A 229 3.77 3.96 -7.04
C GLU A 229 5.08 3.67 -6.29
N TYR A 230 6.22 3.59 -6.99
CA TYR A 230 7.50 3.27 -6.39
C TYR A 230 8.04 4.45 -5.58
N ASP A 231 7.93 4.34 -4.26
CA ASP A 231 8.62 5.20 -3.30
C ASP A 231 10.15 5.03 -3.42
N SER A 232 10.83 6.07 -3.87
CA SER A 232 12.27 6.07 -4.11
C SER A 232 13.12 5.90 -2.85
N THR A 233 12.55 6.15 -1.67
CA THR A 233 13.23 5.95 -0.38
C THR A 233 13.33 4.47 0.00
N ARG A 234 12.47 3.63 -0.58
CA ARG A 234 12.39 2.18 -0.31
C ARG A 234 13.14 1.33 -1.35
N LEU A 235 13.80 1.94 -2.32
CA LEU A 235 14.63 1.24 -3.32
C LEU A 235 15.96 0.77 -2.73
N ASP A 236 16.43 -0.40 -3.19
CA ASP A 236 17.72 -0.97 -2.79
C ASP A 236 18.90 -0.20 -3.39
N LEU A 237 19.56 0.62 -2.56
CA LEU A 237 20.78 1.32 -2.96
C LEU A 237 21.98 0.39 -3.24
N THR A 238 21.93 -0.83 -2.71
CA THR A 238 23.03 -1.81 -2.81
C THR A 238 22.85 -2.77 -3.98
N ASN A 239 21.68 -2.79 -4.62
CA ASN A 239 21.43 -3.66 -5.76
C ASN A 239 22.29 -3.20 -6.96
N PRO A 240 23.21 -4.07 -7.45
CA PRO A 240 24.15 -3.72 -8.50
C PRO A 240 23.50 -3.56 -9.89
N ASP A 241 22.25 -3.99 -10.06
CA ASP A 241 21.52 -3.89 -11.32
C ASP A 241 21.12 -2.44 -11.65
N TYR A 242 20.99 -1.59 -10.64
CA TYR A 242 20.66 -0.19 -10.87
C TYR A 242 21.80 0.55 -11.55
N ALA A 243 21.51 1.18 -12.69
CA ALA A 243 22.46 2.06 -13.34
C ALA A 243 22.83 3.25 -12.43
N PRO A 244 24.08 3.75 -12.50
CA PRO A 244 24.52 4.90 -11.70
C PRO A 244 23.59 6.11 -11.86
N GLY A 245 23.19 6.70 -10.75
CA GLY A 245 22.38 7.92 -10.73
C GLY A 245 20.86 7.72 -10.75
N VAL A 246 20.35 6.52 -11.09
CA VAL A 246 18.90 6.26 -11.16
C VAL A 246 18.20 6.57 -9.83
N ILE A 247 18.66 5.98 -8.73
CA ILE A 247 18.02 6.17 -7.42
C ILE A 247 18.16 7.62 -6.92
N SER A 248 19.30 8.28 -7.15
CA SER A 248 19.49 9.67 -6.74
C SER A 248 18.57 10.63 -7.49
N THR A 249 18.34 10.39 -8.78
CA THR A 249 17.39 11.18 -9.59
C THR A 249 15.98 11.01 -9.06
N LEU A 250 15.55 9.78 -8.80
CA LEU A 250 14.21 9.49 -8.27
C LEU A 250 13.99 10.14 -6.90
N ARG A 251 14.96 10.02 -6.00
CA ARG A 251 14.88 10.62 -4.64
C ARG A 251 14.79 12.13 -4.64
N THR A 252 15.49 12.78 -5.57
CA THR A 252 15.44 14.25 -5.70
C THR A 252 14.06 14.74 -6.18
N ASN A 253 13.28 13.87 -6.81
CA ASN A 253 11.96 14.19 -7.38
C ASN A 253 10.80 13.49 -6.65
N GLU A 254 11.05 12.95 -5.46
CA GLU A 254 10.08 12.16 -4.70
C GLU A 254 8.81 12.97 -4.36
N ASP A 255 8.96 14.25 -4.05
CA ASP A 255 7.82 15.14 -3.79
C ASP A 255 6.94 15.35 -5.04
N ASP A 256 7.55 15.46 -6.22
CA ASP A 256 6.83 15.59 -7.49
C ASP A 256 6.13 14.30 -7.88
N ARG A 257 6.78 13.15 -7.67
CA ARG A 257 6.15 11.82 -7.80
C ARG A 257 4.89 11.73 -6.91
N LYS A 258 5.00 12.09 -5.62
CA LYS A 258 3.87 12.08 -4.68
C LYS A 258 2.73 12.99 -5.14
N ARG A 259 3.06 14.22 -5.59
CA ARG A 259 2.08 15.16 -6.16
C ARG A 259 1.38 14.58 -7.39
N LEU A 260 2.12 13.94 -8.28
CA LEU A 260 1.56 13.31 -9.48
C LEU A 260 0.60 12.19 -9.12
N VAL A 261 1.01 11.21 -8.31
CA VAL A 261 0.13 10.09 -7.91
C VAL A 261 -1.14 10.61 -7.25
N ARG A 262 -0.99 11.58 -6.34
CA ARG A 262 -2.12 12.25 -5.70
C ARG A 262 -3.05 12.90 -6.74
N ALA A 263 -2.51 13.64 -7.70
CA ALA A 263 -3.29 14.29 -8.75
C ALA A 263 -4.02 13.29 -9.64
N LEU A 264 -3.37 12.18 -10.02
CA LEU A 264 -3.97 11.11 -10.81
C LEU A 264 -5.13 10.42 -10.07
N LEU A 265 -4.96 10.13 -8.78
CA LEU A 265 -6.02 9.54 -7.94
C LEU A 265 -7.19 10.50 -7.73
N ALA A 266 -6.91 11.79 -7.49
CA ALA A 266 -7.94 12.82 -7.39
C ALA A 266 -8.71 12.98 -8.72
N ARG A 267 -8.01 12.89 -9.86
CA ARG A 267 -8.62 13.01 -11.20
C ARG A 267 -9.65 11.94 -11.49
N ILE A 268 -9.41 10.70 -11.06
CA ILE A 268 -10.39 9.62 -11.21
C ILE A 268 -11.52 9.69 -10.17
N GLY A 269 -11.55 10.72 -9.30
CA GLY A 269 -12.64 10.99 -8.37
C GLY A 269 -12.46 10.39 -6.98
N LEU A 270 -11.23 10.09 -6.56
CA LEU A 270 -10.92 9.78 -5.16
C LEU A 270 -10.59 11.07 -4.39
N GLU A 271 -10.49 10.96 -3.06
CA GLU A 271 -10.17 12.07 -2.17
C GLU A 271 -8.84 11.80 -1.44
N PRO A 272 -7.68 12.00 -2.10
CA PRO A 272 -6.39 11.87 -1.44
C PRO A 272 -6.17 12.97 -0.41
N VAL A 273 -5.27 12.71 0.54
CA VAL A 273 -4.80 13.67 1.54
C VAL A 273 -4.46 15.05 0.97
N GLY A 274 -4.58 16.08 1.80
CA GLY A 274 -4.26 17.46 1.44
C GLY A 274 -2.77 17.74 1.27
N TYR A 275 -2.44 19.02 1.20
CA TYR A 275 -1.06 19.52 1.12
C TYR A 275 -0.65 20.23 2.41
N VAL A 276 0.61 20.10 2.80
CA VAL A 276 1.19 20.83 3.94
C VAL A 276 1.26 22.30 3.56
N ARG A 277 0.58 23.17 4.32
CA ARG A 277 0.74 24.61 4.14
C ARG A 277 2.08 25.04 4.75
N PRO A 278 2.96 25.74 4.00
CA PRO A 278 4.17 26.27 4.58
C PRO A 278 3.83 27.24 5.72
N SER A 279 4.42 27.02 6.89
CA SER A 279 4.25 27.93 8.03
C SER A 279 4.90 29.29 7.71
N PRO A 280 4.22 30.43 7.93
CA PRO A 280 4.80 31.76 7.70
C PRO A 280 6.04 32.08 8.56
N ARG A 281 6.40 31.22 9.52
CA ARG A 281 7.53 31.40 10.44
C ARG A 281 8.84 30.74 9.98
N ALA A 282 8.83 29.92 8.93
CA ALA A 282 10.06 29.31 8.41
C ALA A 282 10.81 30.31 7.50
N ARG A 283 11.51 31.27 8.12
CA ARG A 283 12.58 32.03 7.46
C ARG A 283 13.83 31.15 7.40
N SER A 284 13.86 30.18 6.50
CA SER A 284 15.10 29.54 6.10
C SER A 284 15.31 29.75 4.60
N SER A 285 16.43 30.35 4.27
CA SER A 285 16.93 30.61 2.93
C SER A 285 17.28 29.30 2.22
N VAL A 286 16.30 28.60 1.68
CA VAL A 286 16.48 27.66 0.56
C VAL A 286 15.24 27.75 -0.34
N THR A 287 15.49 28.05 -1.60
CA THR A 287 14.55 28.14 -2.72
C THR A 287 13.94 26.77 -3.04
N THR A 288 12.81 26.44 -2.42
CA THR A 288 11.70 25.62 -2.97
C THR A 288 10.61 25.52 -1.90
N LEU A 289 9.73 26.52 -1.84
CA LEU A 289 8.47 26.46 -1.07
C LEU A 289 7.45 25.56 -1.80
N ASN A 290 7.81 24.31 -2.04
CA ASN A 290 6.91 23.35 -2.68
C ASN A 290 5.99 22.75 -1.60
N ALA A 291 4.69 22.79 -1.81
CA ALA A 291 3.74 22.17 -0.89
C ALA A 291 3.94 20.64 -0.96
N SER A 292 4.38 20.04 0.15
CA SER A 292 4.51 18.60 0.29
C SER A 292 3.14 17.97 0.55
N VAL A 293 2.99 16.70 0.20
CA VAL A 293 1.75 15.96 0.43
C VAL A 293 1.64 15.60 1.92
N MET A 294 0.46 15.79 2.54
CA MET A 294 0.20 15.42 3.94
C MET A 294 -0.04 13.91 4.06
N GLU A 295 0.99 13.10 3.88
CA GLU A 295 0.86 11.64 3.95
C GLU A 295 0.26 11.17 5.28
N ASN A 296 -0.60 10.14 5.22
CA ASN A 296 -1.09 9.48 6.42
C ASN A 296 0.07 8.77 7.10
N VAL A 297 0.21 8.99 8.40
CA VAL A 297 1.12 8.21 9.23
C VAL A 297 0.36 6.96 9.68
N VAL A 298 0.76 5.78 9.20
CA VAL A 298 0.27 4.52 9.76
C VAL A 298 0.89 4.39 11.16
N PRO A 299 0.09 4.38 12.23
CA PRO A 299 0.65 4.28 13.58
C PRO A 299 1.20 2.87 13.80
N ASN A 300 2.33 2.78 14.52
CA ASN A 300 2.92 1.49 14.88
C ASN A 300 1.97 0.71 15.81
N LEU A 301 2.04 -0.63 15.74
CA LEU A 301 1.35 -1.48 16.73
C LEU A 301 1.80 -1.11 18.14
N THR A 302 0.83 -1.01 19.05
CA THR A 302 1.12 -0.77 20.46
C THR A 302 1.11 -2.07 21.25
N PRO A 303 1.90 -2.20 22.33
CA PRO A 303 1.85 -3.37 23.19
C PRO A 303 0.45 -3.58 23.79
N LEU A 304 0.07 -4.85 23.97
CA LEU A 304 -1.14 -5.24 24.68
C LEU A 304 -0.86 -5.32 26.18
N TYR A 305 -1.46 -4.44 26.98
CA TYR A 305 -1.32 -4.47 28.43
C TYR A 305 -2.38 -5.39 29.04
N LEU A 306 -1.95 -6.54 29.55
CA LEU A 306 -2.79 -7.46 30.33
C LEU A 306 -2.74 -7.04 31.80
N SER A 307 -3.87 -6.58 32.32
CA SER A 307 -4.03 -6.16 33.70
C SER A 307 -5.17 -6.91 34.38
N GLY A 308 -5.17 -6.91 35.71
CA GLY A 308 -6.26 -7.47 36.51
C GLY A 308 -6.45 -6.76 37.83
N LEU A 309 -7.53 -7.15 38.54
CA LEU A 309 -7.88 -6.60 39.85
C LEU A 309 -6.85 -6.91 40.94
N ASP A 310 -6.15 -8.03 40.82
CA ASP A 310 -5.11 -8.47 41.73
C ASP A 310 -3.92 -9.05 40.96
N TYR A 311 -2.74 -8.87 41.54
CA TYR A 311 -1.46 -9.20 40.92
C TYR A 311 -1.24 -10.71 40.80
N GLU A 312 -1.71 -11.50 41.77
CA GLU A 312 -1.52 -12.95 41.80
C GLU A 312 -2.32 -13.65 40.70
N SER A 313 -3.58 -13.25 40.52
CA SER A 313 -4.41 -13.78 39.43
C SER A 313 -3.90 -13.31 38.07
N THR A 314 -3.42 -12.07 37.96
CA THR A 314 -2.82 -11.56 36.71
C THR A 314 -1.56 -12.33 36.34
N ARG A 315 -0.69 -12.61 37.32
CA ARG A 315 0.49 -13.48 37.16
C ARG A 315 0.11 -14.88 36.69
N SER A 316 -0.96 -15.44 37.26
CA SER A 316 -1.46 -16.76 36.90
C SER A 316 -1.96 -16.82 35.44
N VAL A 317 -2.66 -15.78 34.98
CA VAL A 317 -3.07 -15.67 33.56
C VAL A 317 -1.85 -15.51 32.66
N GLY A 318 -0.88 -14.67 33.03
CA GLY A 318 0.38 -14.52 32.29
C GLY A 318 1.16 -15.83 32.18
N ALA A 319 1.23 -16.62 33.26
CA ALA A 319 1.86 -17.94 33.26
C ALA A 319 1.10 -18.94 32.37
N ALA A 320 -0.24 -18.90 32.37
CA ALA A 320 -1.06 -19.73 31.50
C ALA A 320 -0.83 -19.39 30.01
N LEU A 321 -0.72 -18.11 29.66
CA LEU A 321 -0.39 -17.68 28.30
C LEU A 321 0.99 -18.18 27.87
N ARG A 322 2.02 -18.03 28.72
CA ARG A 322 3.38 -18.55 28.44
C ARG A 322 3.38 -20.06 28.23
N ALA A 323 2.56 -20.80 28.98
CA ALA A 323 2.44 -22.25 28.83
C ALA A 323 1.78 -22.70 27.50
N LEU A 324 1.15 -21.80 26.74
CA LEU A 324 0.64 -22.08 25.40
C LEU A 324 1.74 -22.06 24.32
N GLY A 325 2.90 -21.48 24.63
CA GLY A 325 4.05 -21.42 23.73
C GLY A 325 4.80 -22.75 23.59
N ALA A 326 5.97 -22.71 22.93
CA ALA A 326 6.78 -23.91 22.75
C ALA A 326 7.26 -24.48 24.10
N LYS A 327 7.18 -25.80 24.28
CA LYS A 327 7.52 -26.48 25.54
C LYS A 327 9.01 -26.80 25.69
N ASP A 328 9.78 -26.60 24.62
CA ASP A 328 11.22 -26.88 24.58
C ASP A 328 12.02 -25.57 24.74
N PRO A 329 12.73 -25.38 25.87
CA PRO A 329 13.57 -24.20 26.12
C PRO A 329 14.69 -23.99 25.09
N SER A 330 15.04 -25.02 24.32
CA SER A 330 16.06 -24.96 23.29
C SER A 330 15.51 -24.66 21.89
N ALA A 331 14.18 -24.63 21.73
CA ALA A 331 13.55 -24.33 20.45
C ALA A 331 13.65 -22.82 20.12
N PRO A 332 13.94 -22.45 18.86
CA PRO A 332 13.82 -21.07 18.41
C PRO A 332 12.38 -20.58 18.62
N GLY A 333 12.20 -19.53 19.42
CA GLY A 333 10.87 -18.97 19.72
C GLY A 333 10.18 -19.53 20.97
N PHE A 334 10.93 -20.09 21.93
CA PHE A 334 10.40 -20.52 23.24
C PHE A 334 9.50 -19.48 23.93
N ASP A 335 9.83 -18.19 23.82
CA ASP A 335 9.07 -17.10 24.43
C ASP A 335 7.88 -16.61 23.58
N LEU A 336 7.55 -17.32 22.49
CA LEU A 336 6.48 -16.96 21.56
C LEU A 336 5.27 -17.88 21.70
N VAL A 337 4.09 -17.26 21.61
CA VAL A 337 2.79 -17.91 21.57
C VAL A 337 2.20 -17.65 20.18
N ALA A 338 2.09 -18.70 19.37
CA ALA A 338 1.45 -18.62 18.08
C ALA A 338 -0.06 -18.87 18.21
N ASP A 339 -0.82 -18.06 17.49
CA ASP A 339 -2.25 -18.16 17.26
C ASP A 339 -2.52 -18.42 15.76
N ALA A 340 -3.78 -18.64 15.36
CA ALA A 340 -4.15 -18.88 13.97
C ALA A 340 -3.70 -17.76 13.01
N ASN A 341 -3.73 -16.51 13.49
CA ASN A 341 -3.44 -15.32 12.67
C ASN A 341 -2.24 -14.50 13.16
N ASP A 342 -1.82 -14.66 14.42
CA ASP A 342 -0.85 -13.75 15.07
C ASP A 342 0.19 -14.52 15.89
N THR A 343 1.35 -13.92 16.11
CA THR A 343 2.37 -14.43 17.05
C THR A 343 2.61 -13.40 18.14
N PHE A 344 2.62 -13.85 19.40
CA PHE A 344 2.77 -12.99 20.58
C PHE A 344 4.03 -13.32 21.37
N ARG A 345 4.72 -12.30 21.86
CA ARG A 345 5.72 -12.38 22.91
C ARG A 345 5.09 -11.95 24.23
N ILE A 346 5.29 -12.71 25.30
CA ILE A 346 4.76 -12.39 26.63
C ILE A 346 5.88 -11.79 27.50
N GLY A 347 5.89 -10.46 27.65
CA GLY A 347 6.85 -9.73 28.47
C GLY A 347 6.29 -9.30 29.82
N ASP A 348 7.16 -8.92 30.75
CA ASP A 348 6.74 -8.31 32.02
C ASP A 348 6.59 -6.80 31.84
N ALA A 349 5.56 -6.19 32.45
CA ALA A 349 5.26 -4.76 32.30
C ALA A 349 6.39 -3.80 32.75
N THR A 350 7.36 -4.30 33.53
CA THR A 350 8.56 -3.57 33.97
C THR A 350 9.73 -3.68 33.00
N ASP A 351 9.67 -4.61 32.05
CA ASP A 351 10.70 -4.74 31.03
C ASP A 351 10.70 -3.47 30.18
N LYS A 352 11.90 -2.99 29.85
CA LYS A 352 12.00 -2.07 28.73
C LYS A 352 11.42 -2.82 27.55
N LEU A 353 10.37 -2.25 26.95
CA LEU A 353 9.97 -2.65 25.61
C LEU A 353 11.27 -2.78 24.83
N PRO A 354 11.50 -3.92 24.13
CA PRO A 354 12.58 -3.97 23.18
C PRO A 354 12.46 -2.65 22.43
N SER A 355 13.54 -1.85 22.43
CA SER A 355 13.61 -0.79 21.43
C SER A 355 13.18 -1.51 20.17
N MET A 356 12.11 -1.03 19.53
CA MET A 356 11.83 -1.37 18.16
C MET A 356 13.07 -0.90 17.41
N GLN A 357 14.15 -1.69 17.50
CA GLN A 357 15.20 -1.71 16.54
C GLN A 357 14.38 -2.10 15.34
N HIS A 358 14.00 -1.07 14.58
CA HIS A 358 13.86 -1.24 13.16
C HIS A 358 14.98 -2.20 12.80
N HIS A 359 14.61 -3.45 12.48
CA HIS A 359 15.50 -4.30 11.74
C HIS A 359 15.68 -3.58 10.41
N HIS A 360 16.50 -2.52 10.41
CA HIS A 360 17.10 -1.88 9.26
C HIS A 360 18.15 -2.79 8.64
N ASP A 361 18.18 -4.07 9.06
CA ASP A 361 19.25 -5.02 8.78
C ASP A 361 18.72 -6.42 8.45
N LYS A 362 17.52 -6.49 7.86
CA LYS A 362 17.09 -7.67 7.08
C LYS A 362 16.53 -7.18 5.76
N SER A 363 17.04 -7.79 4.69
CA SER A 363 16.68 -7.64 3.27
C SER A 363 15.41 -6.85 2.99
N LEU A 364 15.50 -5.93 2.01
CA LEU A 364 14.42 -5.10 1.45
C LEU A 364 13.20 -5.87 0.89
N GLU A 365 13.14 -7.18 1.13
CA GLU A 365 12.19 -8.14 0.60
C GLU A 365 11.02 -8.47 1.55
N GLU A 366 11.11 -8.16 2.85
CA GLU A 366 10.01 -8.38 3.79
C GLU A 366 9.37 -7.03 4.20
N GLU A 367 8.22 -6.74 3.58
CA GLU A 367 7.33 -5.66 4.02
C GLU A 367 7.07 -5.79 5.52
N HIS A 368 7.08 -4.66 6.25
CA HIS A 368 6.57 -4.60 7.62
C HIS A 368 5.05 -4.81 7.57
N ASP A 369 4.66 -6.07 7.52
CA ASP A 369 3.29 -6.55 7.60
C ASP A 369 2.93 -6.66 9.09
N PRO A 370 2.06 -5.77 9.61
CA PRO A 370 1.70 -5.78 11.03
C PRO A 370 1.01 -7.09 11.45
N THR A 371 0.44 -7.85 10.50
CA THR A 371 -0.16 -9.17 10.77
C THR A 371 0.91 -10.23 11.04
N LYS A 372 2.09 -10.10 10.41
CA LYS A 372 3.24 -10.99 10.63
C LYS A 372 4.18 -10.50 11.73
N GLU A 373 4.01 -9.26 12.19
CA GLU A 373 4.76 -8.73 13.32
C GLU A 373 4.43 -9.47 14.62
N VAL A 374 5.48 -9.83 15.36
CA VAL A 374 5.35 -10.41 16.70
C VAL A 374 4.83 -9.32 17.65
N LYS A 375 3.58 -9.49 18.09
CA LYS A 375 2.90 -8.59 19.02
C LYS A 375 3.41 -8.83 20.43
N THR A 376 3.46 -7.80 21.27
CA THR A 376 3.93 -7.97 22.66
C THR A 376 2.77 -7.81 23.63
N ILE A 377 2.52 -8.81 24.46
CA ILE A 377 1.62 -8.74 25.62
C ILE A 377 2.46 -8.45 26.85
N MET A 378 2.23 -7.29 27.48
CA MET A 378 2.87 -6.87 28.72
C MET A 378 1.99 -7.26 29.90
N VAL A 379 2.50 -8.14 30.78
CA VAL A 379 1.76 -8.61 31.95
C VAL A 379 1.98 -7.66 33.12
N CYS A 380 0.91 -7.00 33.58
CA CYS A 380 0.93 -6.03 34.68
C CYS A 380 0.66 -6.71 36.04
N ASP A 381 1.59 -7.55 36.51
CA ASP A 381 1.42 -8.40 37.71
C ASP A 381 2.25 -7.97 38.95
N THR A 382 2.78 -6.74 38.95
CA THR A 382 3.54 -6.17 40.08
C THR A 382 3.03 -4.79 40.50
N PRO A 383 3.26 -4.36 41.77
CA PRO A 383 2.94 -3.00 42.19
C PRO A 383 3.57 -1.94 41.29
N GLY A 384 2.77 -0.99 40.81
CA GLY A 384 3.22 0.07 39.90
C GLY A 384 3.32 -0.31 38.42
N SER A 385 3.01 -1.56 38.05
CA SER A 385 3.05 -2.03 36.66
C SER A 385 1.82 -1.68 35.82
N LEU A 386 0.77 -1.12 36.43
CA LEU A 386 -0.43 -0.71 35.70
C LEU A 386 -0.11 0.47 34.75
N PRO A 387 -0.67 0.47 33.53
CA PRO A 387 -0.42 1.54 32.58
C PRO A 387 -0.92 2.90 33.10
N THR A 388 -0.14 3.94 32.83
CA THR A 388 -0.54 5.33 33.11
C THR A 388 -1.30 5.90 31.91
N ARG A 389 -1.96 7.05 32.08
CA ARG A 389 -2.58 7.79 30.95
C ARG A 389 -1.59 8.21 29.86
N GLY A 390 -0.29 8.24 30.15
CA GLY A 390 0.73 8.46 29.11
C GLY A 390 0.92 7.24 28.20
N THR A 391 0.62 6.05 28.72
CA THR A 391 0.74 4.76 28.02
C THR A 391 -0.58 4.32 27.39
N THR A 392 -1.70 4.62 28.04
CA THR A 392 -3.06 4.29 27.57
C THR A 392 -3.92 5.55 27.58
N PRO A 393 -3.75 6.48 26.63
CA PRO A 393 -4.38 7.81 26.66
C PRO A 393 -5.90 7.77 26.61
N PHE A 394 -6.48 6.75 25.96
CA PHE A 394 -7.92 6.59 25.81
C PHE A 394 -8.56 5.66 26.83
N PHE A 395 -7.78 5.05 27.74
CA PHE A 395 -8.31 4.17 28.79
C PHE A 395 -7.53 4.28 30.10
N ASP A 396 -8.20 4.76 31.15
CA ASP A 396 -7.61 4.88 32.49
C ASP A 396 -7.82 3.58 33.28
N VAL A 397 -6.81 2.71 33.20
CA VAL A 397 -6.82 1.39 33.85
C VAL A 397 -6.96 1.50 35.38
N THR A 398 -6.35 2.52 35.98
CA THR A 398 -6.38 2.72 37.44
C THR A 398 -7.76 3.15 37.90
N ASP A 399 -8.37 4.14 37.22
CA ASP A 399 -9.73 4.59 37.52
C ASP A 399 -10.76 3.47 37.27
N PHE A 400 -10.58 2.68 36.19
CA PHE A 400 -11.43 1.53 35.91
C PHE A 400 -11.49 0.54 37.08
N TYR A 401 -10.33 0.06 37.56
CA TYR A 401 -10.30 -0.89 38.67
C TYR A 401 -10.77 -0.28 40.00
N ALA A 402 -10.48 1.01 40.25
CA ALA A 402 -11.00 1.71 41.42
C ALA A 402 -12.55 1.74 41.44
N ARG A 403 -13.17 2.08 40.31
CA ARG A 403 -14.63 2.07 40.16
C ARG A 403 -15.21 0.66 40.21
N LEU A 404 -14.54 -0.31 39.60
CA LEU A 404 -14.98 -1.71 39.60
C LEU A 404 -14.99 -2.28 41.02
N ARG A 405 -13.96 -2.01 41.84
CA ARG A 405 -13.93 -2.41 43.26
C ARG A 405 -15.07 -1.78 44.04
N LYS A 406 -15.23 -0.45 43.94
CA LYS A 406 -16.32 0.28 44.62
C LYS A 406 -17.70 -0.26 44.24
N LYS A 407 -17.91 -0.57 42.95
CA LYS A 407 -19.17 -1.15 42.47
C LYS A 407 -19.38 -2.55 43.06
N ARG A 408 -18.37 -3.43 43.01
CA ARG A 408 -18.46 -4.79 43.57
C ARG A 408 -18.76 -4.77 45.08
N GLU A 409 -18.12 -3.89 45.83
CA GLU A 409 -18.34 -3.74 47.27
C GLU A 409 -19.78 -3.32 47.61
N ALA A 410 -20.41 -2.51 46.75
CA ALA A 410 -21.80 -2.07 46.92
C ALA A 410 -22.85 -3.12 46.48
N GLU A 411 -22.43 -4.19 45.81
CA GLU A 411 -23.32 -5.25 45.30
C GLU A 411 -23.56 -6.35 46.34
N PHE A 412 -24.68 -7.09 46.19
CA PHE A 412 -25.02 -8.17 47.11
C PHE A 412 -23.87 -9.20 47.24
N ALA A 413 -23.57 -9.57 48.49
CA ALA A 413 -22.44 -10.43 48.86
C ALA A 413 -21.04 -9.93 48.38
N GLY A 414 -20.88 -8.62 48.20
CA GLY A 414 -19.63 -8.00 47.75
C GLY A 414 -19.30 -8.28 46.28
N GLY A 415 -20.32 -8.55 45.46
CA GLY A 415 -20.17 -8.69 44.01
C GLY A 415 -19.31 -9.89 43.57
N LYS A 416 -19.06 -10.86 44.45
CA LYS A 416 -18.17 -12.02 44.19
C LYS A 416 -18.62 -12.89 43.01
N TRP A 417 -19.91 -12.82 42.66
CA TRP A 417 -20.57 -13.60 41.62
C TRP A 417 -20.28 -13.12 40.19
N PHE A 418 -19.99 -11.82 39.96
CA PHE A 418 -19.64 -11.35 38.62
C PHE A 418 -18.13 -11.15 38.46
N LYS A 419 -17.54 -11.93 37.55
CA LYS A 419 -16.10 -11.90 37.25
C LYS A 419 -15.76 -11.02 36.05
N PHE A 420 -16.76 -10.49 35.35
CA PHE A 420 -16.56 -9.60 34.22
C PHE A 420 -15.75 -8.37 34.62
N GLY A 421 -14.78 -8.00 33.79
CA GLY A 421 -13.83 -6.90 34.04
C GLY A 421 -12.76 -7.21 35.09
N SER A 422 -12.66 -8.44 35.61
CA SER A 422 -11.57 -8.81 36.53
C SER A 422 -10.19 -8.77 35.85
N PHE A 423 -10.18 -8.93 34.52
CA PHE A 423 -9.00 -8.76 33.67
C PHE A 423 -9.38 -7.89 32.49
N VAL A 424 -8.44 -7.07 32.05
CA VAL A 424 -8.56 -6.24 30.85
C VAL A 424 -7.24 -6.34 30.09
N MET A 425 -7.35 -6.64 28.81
CA MET A 425 -6.25 -6.51 27.85
C MET A 425 -6.52 -5.29 26.97
N TYR A 426 -5.61 -4.34 26.95
CA TYR A 426 -5.76 -3.09 26.21
C TYR A 426 -4.55 -2.79 25.34
N ALA A 427 -4.78 -2.43 24.09
CA ALA A 427 -3.81 -1.80 23.18
C ALA A 427 -4.53 -0.69 22.41
N GLU A 428 -3.80 0.35 22.04
CA GLU A 428 -4.32 1.49 21.28
C GLU A 428 -4.40 1.19 19.78
N VAL A 429 -3.35 0.54 19.25
CA VAL A 429 -3.23 0.16 17.84
C VAL A 429 -2.96 -1.33 17.76
N VAL A 430 -3.86 -2.05 17.10
CA VAL A 430 -3.81 -3.50 16.83
C VAL A 430 -4.21 -3.77 15.38
N THR A 431 -3.89 -4.96 14.87
CA THR A 431 -4.27 -5.38 13.51
C THR A 431 -5.78 -5.61 13.37
N SER A 432 -6.34 -6.49 14.18
CA SER A 432 -7.76 -6.85 14.17
C SER A 432 -8.13 -7.44 15.53
N THR A 433 -9.23 -6.95 16.13
CA THR A 433 -9.75 -7.52 17.39
C THR A 433 -10.62 -8.77 17.18
N GLN A 434 -10.96 -9.08 15.92
CA GLN A 434 -11.82 -10.24 15.59
C GLN A 434 -11.02 -11.51 15.35
N THR A 435 -9.79 -11.38 14.85
CA THR A 435 -8.94 -12.51 14.43
C THR A 435 -7.76 -12.76 15.36
N MET A 436 -7.53 -11.85 16.30
CA MET A 436 -6.43 -11.90 17.27
C MET A 436 -6.86 -12.67 18.51
N LEU A 437 -6.04 -13.62 18.96
CA LEU A 437 -6.34 -14.55 20.06
C LEU A 437 -7.52 -15.48 19.74
N ASP A 438 -7.68 -15.85 18.47
CA ASP A 438 -8.71 -16.75 17.97
C ASP A 438 -8.12 -18.14 17.74
N LYS A 439 -8.19 -18.97 18.79
CA LYS A 439 -7.52 -20.27 18.84
C LYS A 439 -8.43 -21.45 18.51
#